data_AF-A0A2V8N5A0-F1
#
_entry.id   AF-A0A2V8N5A0-F1
#
_cell.length_a   1.000
_cell.length_b   1.000
_cell.length_c   1.000
_cell.angle_alpha   90.00
_cell.angle_beta   90.00
_cell.angle_gamma   90.00
#
_symmetry.space_group_name_H-M   'P 1'
#
loop_
_entity.id
_entity.type
_entity.pdbx_description
1 polymer ?
#
loop_
_entity_poly.entity_id
_entity_poly.type
_entity_poly.pdbx_seq_one_letter_code
_entity_poly.pdbx_strand_id
1 'polypeptide(L)'
;MEPKAPVSTDPKDLSGAWTMQQVTTVFPSAQRALFQKYHVGGCSSCGFQPADTLATVAINHGLDVNEVVEHIQRSQEIEKDLEITPRETAELLKEGTIKLLDVRTPEEYAIASVRGSMLADQSLAQEILQTWPKDTAIVTICHHGIRSLDAAAYLRGHGFANVKSMSGGIDGWSLQIDASVPRY
;
A
#
# COMPACT_ATOMS: atom_id res chain seq x y z
N MET A 1 -39.31 -7.76 3.03
CA MET A 1 -37.88 -7.41 3.17
C MET A 1 -37.14 -8.71 3.36
N GLU A 2 -36.54 -9.24 2.29
CA GLU A 2 -35.70 -10.44 2.40
C GLU A 2 -34.42 -10.10 3.17
N PRO A 3 -33.97 -10.97 4.08
CA PRO A 3 -32.73 -10.74 4.82
C PRO A 3 -31.56 -10.89 3.84
N LYS A 4 -30.78 -9.82 3.66
CA LYS A 4 -29.54 -9.85 2.86
C LYS A 4 -28.60 -10.86 3.54
N ALA A 5 -28.33 -11.98 2.87
CA ALA A 5 -27.44 -13.02 3.38
C ALA A 5 -26.10 -12.39 3.83
N PRO A 6 -25.46 -12.90 4.90
CA PRO A 6 -24.15 -12.41 5.31
C PRO A 6 -23.18 -12.58 4.14
N VAL A 7 -22.77 -11.45 3.56
CA VAL A 7 -21.79 -11.43 2.47
C VAL A 7 -20.47 -11.88 3.09
N SER A 8 -19.87 -12.90 2.49
CA SER A 8 -18.55 -13.42 2.89
C SER A 8 -17.54 -12.28 2.98
N THR A 9 -16.59 -12.39 3.92
CA THR A 9 -15.45 -11.47 4.03
C THR A 9 -14.15 -12.12 3.55
N ASP A 10 -14.22 -13.33 2.97
CA ASP A 10 -13.06 -14.01 2.38
C ASP A 10 -12.69 -13.32 1.05
N PRO A 11 -11.43 -12.90 0.87
CA PRO A 11 -10.95 -12.35 -0.41
C PRO A 11 -11.23 -13.23 -1.64
N LYS A 12 -11.34 -14.55 -1.46
CA LYS A 12 -11.64 -15.50 -2.55
C LYS A 12 -13.07 -15.42 -3.06
N ASP A 13 -13.98 -14.84 -2.28
CA ASP A 13 -15.41 -14.74 -2.60
C ASP A 13 -15.79 -13.40 -3.23
N LEU A 14 -14.79 -12.58 -3.60
CA LEU A 14 -15.02 -11.30 -4.27
C LEU A 14 -15.84 -11.51 -5.54
N SER A 15 -16.96 -10.78 -5.64
CA SER A 15 -17.85 -10.83 -6.80
C SER A 15 -18.54 -9.49 -7.02
N GLY A 16 -19.18 -9.34 -8.18
CA GLY A 16 -19.93 -8.14 -8.54
C GLY A 16 -21.03 -7.74 -7.54
N ALA A 17 -21.50 -8.66 -6.69
CA ALA A 17 -22.55 -8.41 -5.70
C ALA A 17 -22.06 -7.63 -4.46
N TRP A 18 -20.74 -7.58 -4.23
CA TRP A 18 -20.16 -6.89 -3.10
C TRP A 18 -20.36 -5.38 -3.24
N THR A 19 -20.70 -4.73 -2.13
CA THR A 19 -20.73 -3.27 -2.06
C THR A 19 -19.31 -2.71 -2.04
N MET A 20 -19.11 -1.50 -2.54
CA MET A 20 -17.81 -0.85 -2.52
C MET A 20 -17.26 -0.69 -1.11
N GLN A 21 -18.11 -0.52 -0.09
CA GLN A 21 -17.70 -0.55 1.32
C GLN A 21 -17.08 -1.90 1.72
N GLN A 22 -17.70 -3.01 1.31
CA GLN A 22 -17.17 -4.35 1.59
C GLN A 22 -15.86 -4.59 0.84
N VAL A 23 -15.82 -4.18 -0.43
CA VAL A 23 -14.61 -4.27 -1.25
C VAL A 23 -13.46 -3.50 -0.61
N THR A 24 -13.64 -2.23 -0.25
CA THR A 24 -12.55 -1.42 0.35
C THR A 24 -12.21 -1.83 1.78
N THR A 25 -13.11 -2.51 2.49
CA THR A 25 -12.80 -3.06 3.82
C THR A 25 -11.88 -4.29 3.73
N VAL A 26 -12.17 -5.22 2.81
CA VAL A 26 -11.40 -6.46 2.64
C VAL A 26 -10.16 -6.23 1.75
N PHE A 27 -10.25 -5.29 0.83
CA PHE A 27 -9.20 -4.88 -0.10
C PHE A 27 -8.99 -3.35 0.00
N PRO A 28 -8.25 -2.87 1.02
CA PRO A 28 -8.01 -1.44 1.22
C PRO A 28 -7.44 -0.71 0.00
N SER A 29 -6.75 -1.44 -0.87
CA SER A 29 -6.19 -0.94 -2.11
C SER A 29 -7.10 -0.97 -3.33
N ALA A 30 -8.27 -1.59 -3.25
CA ALA A 30 -9.17 -1.70 -4.40
C ALA A 30 -9.48 -0.34 -5.01
N GLN A 31 -9.71 0.69 -4.21
CA GLN A 31 -9.92 2.05 -4.74
C GLN A 31 -8.72 2.56 -5.54
N ARG A 32 -7.50 2.36 -5.05
CA ARG A 32 -6.27 2.75 -5.75
C ARG A 32 -6.10 1.94 -7.04
N ALA A 33 -6.30 0.63 -6.98
CA ALA A 33 -6.20 -0.26 -8.13
C ALA A 33 -7.20 0.10 -9.25
N LEU A 34 -8.45 0.41 -8.85
CA LEU A 34 -9.50 0.88 -9.75
C LEU A 34 -9.17 2.23 -10.37
N PHE A 35 -8.64 3.16 -9.58
CA PHE A 35 -8.22 4.46 -10.09
C PHE A 35 -7.07 4.35 -11.10
N GLN A 36 -6.04 3.56 -10.79
CA GLN A 36 -4.84 3.45 -11.64
C GLN A 36 -5.14 2.85 -13.03
N LYS A 37 -6.05 1.87 -13.12
CA LYS A 37 -6.37 1.21 -14.41
C LYS A 37 -7.57 1.81 -15.12
N TYR A 38 -8.60 2.20 -14.36
CA TYR A 38 -9.91 2.56 -14.90
C TYR A 38 -10.34 3.99 -14.57
N HIS A 39 -9.54 4.75 -13.80
CA HIS A 39 -9.86 6.11 -13.34
C HIS A 39 -11.17 6.20 -12.52
N VAL A 40 -11.53 5.10 -11.86
CA VAL A 40 -12.72 5.00 -11.00
C VAL A 40 -12.36 5.38 -9.56
N GLY A 41 -13.19 6.20 -8.91
CA GLY A 41 -13.06 6.53 -7.49
C GLY A 41 -12.01 7.60 -7.13
N GLY A 42 -11.41 8.28 -8.11
CA GLY A 42 -10.39 9.32 -7.89
C GLY A 42 -10.86 10.77 -8.08
N CYS A 43 -12.10 11.00 -8.53
CA CYS A 43 -12.66 12.33 -8.69
C CYS A 43 -14.18 12.34 -8.41
N SER A 44 -14.76 13.53 -8.22
CA SER A 44 -16.19 13.71 -7.93
C SER A 44 -17.12 13.23 -9.05
N SER A 45 -16.61 13.17 -10.30
CA SER A 45 -17.39 12.77 -11.48
C SER A 45 -17.34 11.26 -11.77
N CYS A 46 -16.35 10.55 -11.23
CA CYS A 46 -16.14 9.11 -11.41
C CYS A 46 -16.19 8.36 -10.07
N GLY A 47 -16.80 9.00 -9.06
CA GLY A 47 -16.92 8.45 -7.71
C GLY A 47 -18.04 7.41 -7.61
N PHE A 48 -17.83 6.43 -6.75
CA PHE A 48 -18.86 5.49 -6.32
C PHE A 48 -19.29 5.82 -4.90
N GLN A 49 -20.51 5.43 -4.53
CA GLN A 49 -20.98 5.45 -3.14
C GLN A 49 -20.60 4.15 -2.43
N PRO A 50 -20.37 4.16 -1.11
CA PRO A 50 -20.05 2.95 -0.35
C PRO A 50 -21.09 1.83 -0.53
N ALA A 51 -22.35 2.18 -0.78
CA ALA A 51 -23.45 1.25 -0.98
C ALA A 51 -23.56 0.68 -2.40
N ASP A 52 -22.89 1.28 -3.39
CA ASP A 52 -22.90 0.80 -4.78
C ASP A 52 -22.26 -0.59 -4.84
N THR A 53 -22.81 -1.49 -5.67
CA THR A 53 -22.18 -2.78 -5.89
C THR A 53 -21.05 -2.66 -6.92
N LEU A 54 -20.06 -3.54 -6.84
CA LEU A 54 -18.96 -3.58 -7.80
C LEU A 54 -19.48 -3.77 -9.24
N ALA A 55 -20.56 -4.55 -9.43
CA ALA A 55 -21.23 -4.67 -10.72
C ALA A 55 -21.85 -3.36 -11.20
N THR A 56 -22.53 -2.62 -10.32
CA THR A 56 -23.08 -1.30 -10.65
C THR A 56 -21.98 -0.32 -11.03
N VAL A 57 -20.87 -0.29 -10.27
CA VAL A 57 -19.72 0.54 -10.59
C VAL A 57 -19.13 0.14 -11.95
N ALA A 58 -18.89 -1.14 -12.20
CA ALA A 58 -18.37 -1.61 -13.49
C ALA A 58 -19.26 -1.18 -14.67
N ILE A 59 -20.57 -1.37 -14.56
CA ILE A 59 -21.55 -0.99 -15.60
C ILE A 59 -21.53 0.52 -15.85
N ASN A 60 -21.54 1.34 -14.80
CA ASN A 60 -21.52 2.80 -14.92
C ASN A 60 -20.26 3.33 -15.62
N HIS A 61 -19.19 2.54 -15.61
CA HIS A 61 -17.93 2.86 -16.26
C HIS A 61 -17.67 2.06 -17.55
N GLY A 62 -18.64 1.28 -18.04
CA GLY A 62 -18.52 0.48 -19.27
C GLY A 62 -17.49 -0.66 -19.17
N LEU A 63 -17.29 -1.20 -17.97
CA LEU A 63 -16.31 -2.25 -17.66
C LEU A 63 -16.99 -3.61 -17.48
N ASP A 64 -16.26 -4.68 -17.79
CA ASP A 64 -16.65 -6.05 -17.41
C ASP A 64 -16.37 -6.27 -15.91
N VAL A 65 -17.37 -6.73 -15.16
CA VAL A 65 -17.24 -6.91 -13.71
C VAL A 65 -16.23 -8.00 -13.34
N ASN A 66 -16.07 -9.04 -14.16
CA ASN A 66 -15.10 -10.10 -13.90
C ASN A 66 -13.67 -9.58 -14.13
N GLU A 67 -13.43 -8.78 -15.17
CA GLU A 67 -12.14 -8.12 -15.38
C GLU A 67 -11.77 -7.19 -14.21
N VAL A 68 -12.77 -6.49 -13.66
CA VAL A 68 -12.58 -5.63 -12.48
C VAL A 68 -12.24 -6.46 -11.24
N VAL A 69 -12.95 -7.56 -11.01
CA VAL A 69 -12.67 -8.49 -9.89
C VAL A 69 -11.26 -9.07 -10.00
N GLU A 70 -10.88 -9.58 -11.18
CA GLU A 70 -9.54 -10.12 -11.43
C GLU A 70 -8.45 -9.06 -11.20
N HIS A 71 -8.69 -7.82 -11.63
CA HIS A 71 -7.75 -6.72 -11.42
C HIS A 71 -7.58 -6.38 -9.94
N ILE A 72 -8.67 -6.32 -9.17
CA ILE A 72 -8.60 -6.09 -7.71
C ILE A 72 -7.81 -7.21 -7.04
N GLN A 73 -8.13 -8.47 -7.34
CA GLN A 73 -7.42 -9.63 -6.77
C GLN A 73 -5.92 -9.60 -7.11
N ARG A 74 -5.58 -9.37 -8.38
CA ARG A 74 -4.19 -9.26 -8.83
C ARG A 74 -3.45 -8.11 -8.14
N SER A 75 -4.11 -6.97 -7.96
CA SER A 75 -3.50 -5.82 -7.27
C SER A 75 -3.17 -6.13 -5.82
N GLN A 76 -4.04 -6.88 -5.12
CA GLN A 76 -3.79 -7.33 -3.75
C GLN A 76 -2.59 -8.29 -3.66
N GLU A 77 -2.44 -9.21 -4.62
CA GLU A 77 -1.28 -10.11 -4.66
C GLU A 77 0.04 -9.35 -4.83
N ILE A 78 0.05 -8.36 -5.73
CA ILE A 78 1.21 -7.49 -5.95
C ILE A 78 1.54 -6.70 -4.68
N GLU A 79 0.54 -6.17 -3.98
CA GLU A 79 0.76 -5.44 -2.73
C GLU A 79 1.21 -6.32 -1.60
N LYS A 80 0.64 -7.52 -1.48
CA LYS A 80 1.09 -8.49 -0.49
C LYS A 80 2.55 -8.89 -0.72
N ASP A 81 2.98 -8.98 -1.98
CA ASP A 81 4.40 -9.10 -2.29
C ASP A 81 5.18 -7.79 -2.06
N LEU A 82 4.57 -6.63 -2.03
CA LEU A 82 5.25 -5.39 -1.68
C LEU A 82 5.38 -5.20 -0.17
N GLU A 83 4.58 -5.86 0.66
CA GLU A 83 4.62 -5.64 2.11
C GLU A 83 5.66 -6.50 2.82
N ILE A 84 6.17 -5.95 3.93
CA ILE A 84 7.01 -6.64 4.91
C ILE A 84 6.58 -6.22 6.32
N THR A 85 6.71 -7.10 7.31
CA THR A 85 6.33 -6.78 8.69
C THR A 85 7.39 -5.91 9.39
N PRO A 86 7.04 -5.19 10.48
CA PRO A 86 8.03 -4.51 11.31
C PRO A 86 9.13 -5.42 11.84
N ARG A 87 8.78 -6.67 12.19
CA ARG A 87 9.73 -7.66 12.73
C ARG A 87 10.77 -8.08 11.71
N GLU A 88 10.33 -8.49 10.52
CA GLU A 88 11.24 -8.86 9.44
C GLU A 88 12.09 -7.66 9.01
N THR A 89 11.50 -6.46 8.96
CA THR A 89 12.25 -5.23 8.66
C THR A 89 13.35 -4.99 9.70
N ALA A 90 13.06 -5.18 10.98
CA ALA A 90 14.03 -5.02 12.05
C ALA A 90 15.19 -6.03 11.98
N GLU A 91 14.89 -7.29 11.63
CA GLU A 91 15.88 -8.35 11.44
C GLU A 91 16.83 -8.00 10.29
N LEU A 92 16.29 -7.67 9.11
CA LEU A 92 17.08 -7.30 7.95
C LEU A 92 17.88 -6.00 8.17
N LEU A 93 17.29 -5.02 8.87
CA LEU A 93 17.98 -3.78 9.20
C LEU A 93 19.17 -4.02 10.14
N LYS A 94 18.99 -4.90 11.13
CA LYS A 94 20.03 -5.29 12.08
C LYS A 94 21.18 -6.04 11.38
N GLU A 95 20.87 -6.88 10.41
CA GLU A 95 21.86 -7.59 9.57
C GLU A 95 22.57 -6.65 8.59
N GLY A 96 22.05 -5.44 8.35
CA GLY A 96 22.59 -4.49 7.38
C GLY A 96 22.34 -4.89 5.93
N THR A 97 21.35 -5.77 5.68
CA THR A 97 21.04 -6.30 4.36
C THR A 97 20.05 -5.44 3.57
N ILE A 98 19.45 -4.42 4.21
CA ILE A 98 18.51 -3.48 3.59
C ILE A 98 18.90 -2.02 3.80
N LYS A 99 18.38 -1.16 2.93
CA LYS A 99 18.28 0.29 3.15
C LYS A 99 16.85 0.65 3.57
N LEU A 100 16.68 1.16 4.79
CA LEU A 100 15.37 1.61 5.28
C LEU A 100 15.17 3.10 4.91
N LEU A 101 14.25 3.37 3.98
CA LEU A 101 13.96 4.71 3.47
C LEU A 101 12.69 5.27 4.10
N ASP A 102 12.82 6.36 4.84
CA ASP A 102 11.69 7.05 5.44
C ASP A 102 11.15 8.12 4.48
N VAL A 103 9.90 7.96 4.05
CA VAL A 103 9.24 8.85 3.08
C VAL A 103 8.32 9.87 3.74
N ARG A 104 8.45 10.06 5.05
CA ARG A 104 7.73 11.11 5.79
C ARG A 104 8.37 12.47 5.55
N THR A 105 7.73 13.50 6.07
CA THR A 105 8.30 14.85 6.06
C THR A 105 9.51 14.96 7.01
N PRO A 106 10.42 15.92 6.78
CA PRO A 106 11.52 16.18 7.70
C PRO A 106 11.07 16.45 9.14
N GLU A 107 9.93 17.14 9.31
CA GLU A 107 9.35 17.45 10.62
C GLU A 107 8.88 16.18 11.35
N GLU A 108 8.17 15.30 10.64
CA GLU A 108 7.76 13.99 11.16
C GLU A 108 8.97 13.12 11.53
N TYR A 109 10.03 13.15 10.71
CA TYR A 109 11.27 12.41 10.94
C TYR A 109 12.05 12.94 12.16
N ALA A 110 12.02 14.24 12.38
CA ALA A 110 12.64 14.88 13.54
C ALA A 110 11.91 14.54 14.85
N ILE A 111 10.59 14.34 14.82
CA ILE A 111 9.80 13.92 15.98
C ILE A 111 10.14 12.49 16.40
N ALA A 112 10.22 11.58 15.43
CA ALA A 112 10.52 10.18 15.66
C ALA A 112 11.20 9.59 14.44
N SER A 113 12.26 8.79 14.62
CA SER A 113 12.94 8.07 13.54
C SER A 113 13.43 6.71 14.01
N VAL A 114 13.56 5.79 13.07
CA VAL A 114 14.14 4.46 13.32
C VAL A 114 15.66 4.58 13.20
N ARG A 115 16.40 4.08 14.17
CA ARG A 115 17.87 4.10 14.08
C ARG A 115 18.33 3.35 12.82
N GLY A 116 19.08 4.02 11.95
CA GLY A 116 19.57 3.46 10.70
C GLY A 116 18.65 3.68 9.50
N SER A 117 17.48 4.32 9.68
CA SER A 117 16.70 4.82 8.54
C SER A 117 17.36 6.04 7.90
N MET A 118 17.02 6.26 6.63
CA MET A 118 17.44 7.41 5.82
C MET A 118 16.20 8.18 5.40
N LEU A 119 16.13 9.47 5.73
CA LEU A 119 15.05 10.33 5.25
C LEU A 119 15.20 10.52 3.73
N ALA A 120 14.17 10.12 2.97
CA ALA A 120 14.10 10.23 1.53
C ALA A 120 13.74 11.66 1.10
N ASP A 121 14.68 12.59 1.31
CA ASP A 121 14.57 13.93 0.76
C ASP A 121 14.75 13.95 -0.77
N GLN A 122 14.61 15.14 -1.37
CA GLN A 122 14.73 15.29 -2.82
C GLN A 122 16.11 14.88 -3.35
N SER A 123 17.18 15.15 -2.60
CA SER A 123 18.55 14.82 -3.01
C SER A 123 18.76 13.32 -3.03
N LEU A 124 18.38 12.63 -1.94
CA LEU A 124 18.49 11.19 -1.84
C LEU A 124 17.59 10.48 -2.86
N ALA A 125 16.38 10.99 -3.09
CA ALA A 125 15.49 10.43 -4.12
C ALA A 125 16.12 10.47 -5.52
N GLN A 126 16.81 11.57 -5.88
CA GLN A 126 17.54 11.67 -7.14
C GLN A 126 18.74 10.73 -7.17
N GLU A 127 19.52 10.67 -6.09
CA GLU A 127 20.68 9.78 -5.96
C GLU A 127 20.27 8.31 -6.16
N ILE A 128 19.19 7.87 -5.51
CA ILE A 128 18.66 6.50 -5.62
C ILE A 128 18.42 6.18 -7.08
N LEU A 129 17.64 7.00 -7.78
CA LEU A 129 17.25 6.72 -9.16
C LEU A 129 18.42 6.68 -10.14
N GLN A 130 19.44 7.51 -9.92
CA GLN A 130 20.56 7.69 -10.84
C GLN A 130 21.73 6.74 -10.56
N THR A 131 21.99 6.40 -9.29
CA THR A 131 23.26 5.80 -8.88
C THR A 131 23.12 4.46 -8.17
N TRP A 132 21.98 4.18 -7.52
CA TRP A 132 21.86 2.94 -6.76
C TRP A 132 21.68 1.73 -7.69
N PRO A 133 22.35 0.59 -7.40
CA PRO A 133 22.12 -0.66 -8.11
C PRO A 133 20.64 -1.09 -8.04
N LYS A 134 20.11 -1.63 -9.15
CA LYS A 134 18.69 -2.03 -9.26
C LYS A 134 18.33 -3.27 -8.42
N ASP A 135 19.32 -4.01 -7.98
CA ASP A 135 19.21 -5.13 -7.03
C ASP A 135 19.36 -4.70 -5.56
N THR A 136 19.55 -3.40 -5.28
CA THR A 136 19.60 -2.90 -3.90
C THR A 136 18.31 -3.27 -3.15
N ALA A 137 18.46 -3.90 -1.99
CA ALA A 137 17.33 -4.22 -1.13
C ALA A 137 16.89 -2.99 -0.33
N ILE A 138 15.64 -2.58 -0.54
CA ILE A 138 15.07 -1.34 -0.02
C ILE A 138 13.78 -1.68 0.72
N VAL A 139 13.63 -1.13 1.92
CA VAL A 139 12.34 -1.09 2.62
C VAL A 139 11.94 0.36 2.80
N THR A 140 10.73 0.74 2.40
CA THR A 140 10.18 2.07 2.64
C THR A 140 9.33 2.08 3.91
N ILE A 141 9.38 3.19 4.66
CA ILE A 141 8.58 3.41 5.86
C ILE A 141 7.91 4.78 5.79
N CYS A 142 6.66 4.83 6.25
CA CYS A 142 5.97 6.09 6.52
C CYS A 142 5.27 6.04 7.88
N HIS A 143 4.25 6.85 8.11
CA HIS A 143 3.55 6.88 9.39
C HIS A 143 2.76 5.58 9.67
N HIS A 144 1.90 5.15 8.72
CA HIS A 144 1.01 3.98 8.87
C HIS A 144 1.15 2.90 7.77
N GLY A 145 2.11 3.04 6.84
CA GLY A 145 2.31 2.09 5.74
C GLY A 145 1.70 2.49 4.38
N ILE A 146 0.86 3.52 4.34
CA ILE A 146 0.15 3.95 3.11
C ILE A 146 1.10 4.63 2.11
N ARG A 147 1.75 5.74 2.50
CA ARG A 147 2.68 6.50 1.63
C ARG A 147 3.90 5.67 1.22
N SER A 148 4.36 4.78 2.10
CA SER A 148 5.51 3.90 1.82
C SER A 148 5.19 2.88 0.74
N LEU A 149 3.94 2.42 0.64
CA LEU A 149 3.51 1.51 -0.42
C LEU A 149 3.57 2.18 -1.79
N ASP A 150 3.15 3.45 -1.89
CA ASP A 150 3.30 4.24 -3.12
C ASP A 150 4.78 4.42 -3.50
N ALA A 151 5.63 4.73 -2.52
CA ALA A 151 7.07 4.86 -2.75
C ALA A 151 7.72 3.53 -3.20
N ALA A 152 7.32 2.41 -2.61
CA ALA A 152 7.80 1.08 -3.01
C ALA A 152 7.40 0.75 -4.45
N ALA A 153 6.13 1.00 -4.80
CA ALA A 153 5.63 0.82 -6.16
C ALA A 153 6.35 1.72 -7.16
N TYR A 154 6.61 2.98 -6.81
CA TYR A 154 7.34 3.93 -7.64
C TYR A 154 8.77 3.44 -7.94
N LEU A 155 9.50 2.98 -6.92
CA LEU A 155 10.86 2.45 -7.11
C LEU A 155 10.86 1.17 -7.95
N ARG A 156 9.92 0.24 -7.72
CA ARG A 156 9.77 -0.94 -8.58
C ARG A 156 9.49 -0.56 -10.04
N GLY A 157 8.65 0.44 -10.28
CA GLY A 157 8.40 1.00 -11.61
C GLY A 157 9.65 1.56 -12.29
N HIS A 158 10.67 1.96 -11.52
CA HIS A 158 11.98 2.41 -11.99
C HIS A 158 13.04 1.27 -12.02
N GLY A 159 12.59 0.02 -12.00
CA GLY A 159 13.40 -1.17 -12.20
C GLY A 159 14.08 -1.73 -10.95
N PHE A 160 13.80 -1.20 -9.75
CA PHE A 160 14.34 -1.78 -8.51
C PHE A 160 13.63 -3.09 -8.18
N ALA A 161 14.37 -4.20 -8.14
CA ALA A 161 13.79 -5.54 -7.98
C ALA A 161 13.42 -5.86 -6.52
N ASN A 162 14.19 -5.34 -5.56
CA ASN A 162 14.14 -5.75 -4.16
C ASN A 162 13.56 -4.64 -3.27
N VAL A 163 12.35 -4.16 -3.60
CA VAL A 163 11.69 -3.11 -2.82
C VAL A 163 10.47 -3.66 -2.09
N LYS A 164 10.37 -3.35 -0.80
CA LYS A 164 9.21 -3.62 0.05
C LYS A 164 8.77 -2.36 0.80
N SER A 165 7.54 -2.32 1.30
CA SER A 165 6.98 -1.30 2.18
C SER A 165 6.69 -1.92 3.53
N MET A 166 7.15 -1.29 4.60
CA MET A 166 6.89 -1.78 5.95
C MET A 166 5.43 -1.50 6.34
N SER A 167 4.67 -2.58 6.52
CA SER A 167 3.28 -2.53 6.98
C SER A 167 3.18 -1.87 8.37
N GLY A 168 2.12 -1.08 8.58
CA GLY A 168 1.89 -0.36 9.84
C GLY A 168 2.81 0.84 10.09
N GLY A 169 3.84 1.07 9.25
CA GLY A 169 4.73 2.22 9.36
C GLY A 169 5.44 2.35 10.71
N ILE A 170 5.90 3.57 11.03
CA ILE A 170 6.61 3.84 12.30
C ILE A 170 5.72 3.64 13.54
N ASP A 171 4.40 3.76 13.40
CA ASP A 171 3.46 3.43 14.47
C ASP A 171 3.56 1.93 14.82
N GLY A 172 3.50 1.07 13.80
CA GLY A 172 3.70 -0.37 13.93
C GLY A 172 5.07 -0.74 14.47
N TRP A 173 6.13 -0.04 14.05
CA TRP A 173 7.48 -0.21 14.62
C TRP A 173 7.51 0.08 16.11
N SER A 174 6.92 1.20 16.54
CA SER A 174 6.91 1.62 17.94
C SER A 174 6.15 0.63 18.82
N LEU A 175 5.05 0.08 18.30
CA LEU A 175 4.22 -0.89 19.01
C LEU A 175 4.86 -2.29 19.14
N GLN A 176 5.61 -2.72 18.12
CA GLN A 176 6.02 -4.13 18.00
C GLN A 176 7.52 -4.37 18.22
N ILE A 177 8.35 -3.34 17.96
CA ILE A 177 9.81 -3.48 17.89
C ILE A 177 10.50 -2.63 18.94
N ASP A 178 10.21 -1.33 18.98
CA ASP A 178 10.90 -0.40 19.86
C ASP A 178 9.95 0.66 20.43
N ALA A 179 9.44 0.39 21.63
CA ALA A 179 8.54 1.28 22.35
C ALA A 179 9.20 2.61 22.80
N SER A 180 10.51 2.78 22.64
CA SER A 180 11.18 4.05 22.89
C SER A 180 11.02 5.05 21.74
N VAL A 181 10.65 4.59 20.54
CA VAL A 181 10.33 5.46 19.42
C VAL A 181 9.00 6.18 19.70
N PRO A 182 8.98 7.52 19.72
CA PRO A 182 7.76 8.27 20.01
C PRO A 182 6.67 8.05 18.94
N ARG A 183 5.42 7.99 19.40
CA ARG A 183 4.22 7.99 18.56
C ARG A 183 3.62 9.39 18.56
N TYR A 184 3.03 9.81 17.44
CA TYR A 184 2.46 11.14 17.24
C TYR A 184 1.22 11.08 16.36
#